data_AF-A0A3B9KR37-F1
#
_entry.id   AF-A0A3B9KR37-F1
#
_cell.length_a   1.000
_cell.length_b   1.000
_cell.length_c   1.000
_cell.angle_alpha   90.00
_cell.angle_beta   90.00
_cell.angle_gamma   90.00
#
_symmetry.space_group_name_H-M   'P 1'
#
loop_
_entity.id
_entity.type
_entity.pdbx_description
1 polymer ?
#
loop_
_entity_poly.entity_id
_entity_poly.type
_entity_poly.pdbx_seq_one_letter_code
_entity_poly.pdbx_strand_id
1 'polypeptide(L)'
;MMEEEVPQEEPEEEKGPVDRSETTITPAEPITVPQMEETAKVPAKTEAKEKAEGGEDKNYGVGLGVGSVTINGKLYNQIAVRPTLQMGKLGVGLDLALYIDSDGNILEDNWNSLDDVLDKIYFLSWGFMEDPFYVRLGGLDQVTMANGLVVSGYTNMLEYPEVKRLGTYLKFRNGKIGFNGFISDWNELGGETMTPGLLGGRVSYNTKLILPISVGLSIISDVNPYNAFDRDRDGDGYSDLMDMFPDDSETYRDTDGDGLPDSRDVDPAGTGGWYYDPSLNMTLSEINALDKYFKSLGYTNGPDSTSTLMDIPTISDLMDDHPTIYSVGADVTV
;
A
#
# COMPACT_ATOMS: atom_id res chain seq x y z
N MET A 1 21.62 41.38 -61.37
CA MET A 1 21.36 42.57 -60.53
C MET A 1 19.85 42.67 -60.35
N MET A 2 19.34 42.21 -59.21
CA MET A 2 18.06 42.62 -58.65
C MET A 2 18.26 42.55 -57.13
N GLU A 3 18.04 43.70 -56.49
CA GLU A 3 18.09 43.91 -55.03
C GLU A 3 16.94 43.13 -54.36
N GLU A 4 17.22 42.56 -53.20
CA GLU A 4 16.22 41.89 -52.37
C GLU A 4 15.98 42.74 -51.11
N GLU A 5 14.74 43.19 -50.94
CA GLU A 5 14.28 44.04 -49.84
C GLU A 5 14.18 43.26 -48.52
N VAL A 6 14.56 43.92 -47.43
CA VAL A 6 14.39 43.44 -46.04
C VAL A 6 13.02 43.86 -45.51
N PRO A 7 12.21 42.97 -44.92
CA PRO A 7 11.06 43.37 -44.12
C PRO A 7 11.46 43.71 -42.67
N GLN A 8 10.94 44.83 -42.15
CA GLN A 8 11.09 45.34 -40.79
C GLN A 8 10.23 44.54 -39.79
N GLU A 9 10.78 44.21 -38.62
CA GLU A 9 10.01 43.77 -37.44
C GLU A 9 9.47 44.98 -36.66
N GLU A 10 8.18 44.95 -36.31
CA GLU A 10 7.52 45.91 -35.40
C GLU A 10 7.83 45.58 -33.93
N PRO A 11 7.86 46.57 -33.01
CA PRO A 11 8.18 46.34 -31.61
C PRO A 11 6.97 45.80 -30.82
N GLU A 12 7.19 44.77 -29.99
CA GLU A 12 6.19 44.31 -29.02
C GLU A 12 6.03 45.32 -27.86
N GLU A 13 4.77 45.67 -27.55
CA GLU A 13 4.38 46.52 -26.43
C GLU A 13 4.53 45.79 -25.08
N GLU A 14 5.28 46.42 -24.17
CA GLU A 14 5.39 46.07 -22.76
C GLU A 14 4.04 46.28 -22.04
N LYS A 15 3.48 45.23 -21.41
CA LYS A 15 2.35 45.36 -20.46
C LYS A 15 2.81 45.01 -19.05
N GLY A 16 2.72 46.00 -18.16
CA GLY A 16 3.03 45.91 -16.74
C GLY A 16 2.12 44.97 -15.93
N PRO A 17 2.39 44.78 -14.63
CA PRO A 17 1.83 43.70 -13.84
C PRO A 17 0.33 43.93 -13.54
N VAL A 18 -0.47 42.88 -13.71
CA VAL A 18 -1.89 42.86 -13.36
C VAL A 18 -2.05 42.32 -11.94
N ASP A 19 -2.52 43.19 -11.05
CA ASP A 19 -3.01 42.87 -9.72
C ASP A 19 -4.22 41.92 -9.80
N ARG A 20 -4.13 40.76 -9.13
CA ARG A 20 -5.21 39.78 -9.03
C ARG A 20 -5.58 39.60 -7.56
N SER A 21 -6.42 40.50 -7.07
CA SER A 21 -7.32 40.20 -5.96
C SER A 21 -8.75 40.10 -6.49
N GLU A 22 -9.46 39.07 -6.02
CA GLU A 22 -10.85 38.71 -6.28
C GLU A 22 -11.18 38.08 -7.64
N THR A 23 -11.39 36.76 -7.66
CA THR A 23 -12.33 36.15 -8.61
C THR A 23 -13.08 34.99 -7.95
N THR A 24 -14.39 35.09 -8.07
CA THR A 24 -15.44 34.24 -7.51
C THR A 24 -15.41 32.84 -8.13
N ILE A 25 -15.59 31.80 -7.31
CA ILE A 25 -15.58 30.39 -7.74
C ILE A 25 -16.88 30.09 -8.49
N THR A 26 -16.78 29.70 -9.76
CA THR A 26 -17.88 29.12 -10.54
C THR A 26 -17.66 27.60 -10.65
N PRO A 27 -18.68 26.73 -10.49
CA PRO A 27 -18.49 25.28 -10.57
C PRO A 27 -18.07 24.83 -11.97
N ALA A 28 -17.06 23.95 -12.05
CA ALA A 28 -16.55 23.38 -13.29
C ALA A 28 -17.53 22.34 -13.88
N GLU A 29 -17.70 22.36 -15.20
CA GLU A 29 -18.41 21.32 -15.95
C GLU A 29 -17.56 20.03 -16.07
N PRO A 30 -18.20 18.84 -16.15
CA PRO A 30 -17.49 17.57 -16.21
C PRO A 30 -16.76 17.36 -17.55
N ILE A 31 -15.50 16.92 -17.45
CA ILE A 31 -14.63 16.59 -18.59
C ILE A 31 -15.14 15.32 -19.27
N THR A 32 -15.37 15.39 -20.59
CA THR A 32 -15.68 14.24 -21.45
C THR A 32 -14.37 13.62 -21.95
N VAL A 33 -14.18 12.32 -21.70
CA VAL A 33 -13.00 11.56 -22.15
C VAL A 33 -13.17 11.15 -23.63
N PRO A 34 -12.15 11.28 -24.51
CA PRO A 34 -12.25 10.86 -25.90
C PRO A 34 -12.28 9.33 -26.03
N GLN A 35 -13.12 8.83 -26.93
CA GLN A 35 -13.27 7.41 -27.25
C GLN A 35 -12.07 6.93 -28.10
N MET A 36 -11.29 5.99 -27.56
CA MET A 36 -10.12 5.41 -28.24
C MET A 36 -10.57 4.25 -29.15
N GLU A 37 -10.20 4.31 -30.44
CA GLU A 37 -10.46 3.26 -31.43
C GLU A 37 -9.72 1.95 -31.08
N GLU A 38 -10.45 0.86 -31.26
CA GLU A 38 -10.11 -0.52 -30.97
C GLU A 38 -9.11 -1.07 -32.01
N THR A 39 -7.87 -1.38 -31.62
CA THR A 39 -7.07 -2.48 -32.23
C THR A 39 -5.80 -2.78 -31.42
N ALA A 40 -5.93 -3.65 -30.42
CA ALA A 40 -4.83 -4.52 -29.98
C ALA A 40 -5.45 -5.77 -29.31
N LYS A 41 -5.36 -6.91 -29.98
CA LYS A 41 -5.76 -8.22 -29.44
C LYS A 41 -4.84 -8.59 -28.27
N VAL A 42 -5.27 -8.31 -27.05
CA VAL A 42 -4.82 -8.98 -25.83
C VAL A 42 -5.67 -10.25 -25.69
N PRO A 43 -5.10 -11.45 -25.48
CA PRO A 43 -5.91 -12.63 -25.25
C PRO A 43 -6.64 -12.46 -23.91
N ALA A 44 -7.97 -12.62 -23.96
CA ALA A 44 -8.84 -12.46 -22.82
C ALA A 44 -8.37 -13.32 -21.64
N LYS A 45 -8.16 -12.69 -20.48
CA LYS A 45 -8.21 -13.38 -19.19
C LYS A 45 -9.54 -14.12 -19.14
N THR A 46 -9.48 -15.44 -19.25
CA THR A 46 -10.63 -16.27 -18.95
C THR A 46 -10.77 -16.23 -17.44
N GLU A 47 -11.59 -15.31 -16.93
CA GLU A 47 -12.11 -15.41 -15.58
C GLU A 47 -12.85 -16.74 -15.48
N ALA A 48 -12.20 -17.74 -14.89
CA ALA A 48 -12.86 -18.94 -14.47
C ALA A 48 -13.85 -18.54 -13.38
N LYS A 49 -15.11 -18.33 -13.77
CA LYS A 49 -16.24 -18.31 -12.85
C LYS A 49 -16.27 -19.66 -12.13
N GLU A 50 -15.70 -19.73 -10.95
CA GLU A 50 -15.92 -20.85 -10.05
C GLU A 50 -17.36 -20.75 -9.54
N LYS A 51 -18.25 -21.46 -10.24
CA LYS A 51 -19.53 -21.86 -9.67
C LYS A 51 -19.21 -22.79 -8.49
N ALA A 52 -19.26 -22.26 -7.28
CA ALA A 52 -19.45 -23.08 -6.10
C ALA A 52 -20.86 -23.68 -6.18
N GLU A 53 -20.99 -24.82 -6.86
CA GLU A 53 -22.19 -25.64 -6.80
C GLU A 53 -22.28 -26.25 -5.40
N GLY A 54 -23.35 -25.89 -4.70
CA GLY A 54 -23.72 -26.49 -3.42
C GLY A 54 -23.88 -28.00 -3.54
N GLY A 55 -23.24 -28.71 -2.62
CA GLY A 55 -23.39 -30.14 -2.40
C GLY A 55 -22.76 -30.49 -1.06
N GLU A 56 -23.60 -30.95 -0.13
CA GLU A 56 -23.28 -31.36 1.24
C GLU A 56 -22.11 -32.37 1.32
N ASP A 57 -21.35 -32.28 2.42
CA ASP A 57 -20.32 -33.23 2.88
C ASP A 57 -19.14 -33.54 1.96
N LYS A 58 -18.27 -32.57 1.70
CA LYS A 58 -16.89 -32.85 1.30
C LYS A 58 -15.88 -32.14 2.20
N ASN A 59 -15.24 -32.93 3.05
CA ASN A 59 -14.14 -32.57 3.98
C ASN A 59 -12.83 -32.15 3.26
N TYR A 60 -12.89 -31.87 1.96
CA TYR A 60 -11.74 -31.61 1.12
C TYR A 60 -12.10 -30.59 0.04
N GLY A 61 -11.36 -29.48 0.00
CA GLY A 61 -11.41 -28.48 -1.07
C GLY A 61 -10.03 -28.38 -1.73
N VAL A 62 -9.98 -28.03 -3.01
CA VAL A 62 -8.70 -27.77 -3.71
C VAL A 62 -8.85 -26.47 -4.48
N GLY A 63 -8.06 -25.47 -4.11
CA GLY A 63 -7.87 -24.26 -4.91
C GLY A 63 -6.72 -24.42 -5.89
N LEU A 64 -6.81 -23.76 -7.04
CA LEU A 64 -5.71 -23.66 -8.01
C LEU A 64 -5.42 -22.18 -8.27
N GLY A 65 -4.14 -21.83 -8.34
CA GLY A 65 -3.67 -20.48 -8.64
C GLY A 65 -2.62 -20.49 -9.74
N VAL A 66 -2.69 -19.51 -10.64
CA VAL A 66 -1.63 -19.23 -11.62
C VAL A 66 -1.35 -17.75 -11.59
N GLY A 67 -0.07 -17.37 -11.55
CA GLY A 67 0.33 -15.97 -11.44
C GLY A 67 1.79 -15.75 -11.80
N SER A 68 2.27 -14.53 -11.57
CA SER A 68 3.68 -14.20 -11.65
C SER A 68 4.07 -13.48 -10.36
N VAL A 69 5.25 -13.78 -9.84
CA VAL A 69 5.79 -13.18 -8.61
C VAL A 69 7.24 -12.79 -8.85
N THR A 70 7.68 -11.70 -8.23
CA THR A 70 9.09 -11.30 -8.23
C THR A 70 9.67 -11.72 -6.90
N ILE A 71 10.69 -12.58 -6.91
CA ILE A 71 11.38 -13.04 -5.71
C ILE A 71 12.85 -12.65 -5.86
N ASN A 72 13.37 -11.84 -4.93
CA ASN A 72 14.74 -11.33 -4.94
C ASN A 72 15.11 -10.64 -6.28
N GLY A 73 14.19 -9.83 -6.83
CA GLY A 73 14.39 -9.10 -8.08
C GLY A 73 14.32 -9.95 -9.37
N LYS A 74 14.08 -11.26 -9.27
CA LYS A 74 13.90 -12.16 -10.42
C LYS A 74 12.43 -12.55 -10.58
N LEU A 75 11.92 -12.49 -11.81
CA LEU A 75 10.53 -12.84 -12.14
C LEU A 75 10.37 -14.36 -12.25
N TYR A 76 9.32 -14.89 -11.61
CA TYR A 76 8.91 -16.28 -11.68
C TYR A 76 7.44 -16.40 -12.08
N ASN A 77 7.13 -17.41 -12.90
CA ASN A 77 5.76 -17.87 -13.11
C ASN A 77 5.38 -18.83 -11.98
N GLN A 78 4.23 -18.61 -11.36
CA GLN A 78 3.72 -19.39 -10.24
C GLN A 78 2.59 -20.32 -10.70
N ILE A 79 2.65 -21.57 -10.26
CA ILE A 79 1.53 -22.51 -10.28
C ILE A 79 1.33 -23.02 -8.86
N ALA A 80 0.17 -22.74 -8.27
CA ALA A 80 -0.14 -23.07 -6.89
C ALA A 80 -1.32 -24.03 -6.79
N VAL A 81 -1.20 -25.02 -5.91
CA VAL A 81 -2.29 -25.90 -5.49
C VAL A 81 -2.53 -25.68 -4.01
N ARG A 82 -3.78 -25.40 -3.63
CA ARG A 82 -4.19 -25.09 -2.27
C ARG A 82 -5.19 -26.11 -1.73
N PRO A 83 -4.76 -27.30 -1.33
CA PRO A 83 -5.67 -28.27 -0.73
C PRO A 83 -6.05 -27.82 0.67
N THR A 84 -7.34 -27.94 0.99
CA THR A 84 -7.88 -27.83 2.34
C THR A 84 -8.24 -29.23 2.81
N LEU A 85 -7.63 -29.65 3.92
CA LEU A 85 -7.82 -30.94 4.54
C LEU A 85 -8.58 -30.74 5.85
N GLN A 86 -9.68 -31.48 6.03
CA GLN A 86 -10.46 -31.43 7.26
C GLN A 86 -10.40 -32.77 7.99
N MET A 87 -9.83 -32.77 9.20
CA MET A 87 -9.68 -33.93 10.08
C MET A 87 -10.50 -33.73 11.34
N GLY A 88 -11.76 -34.16 11.30
CA GLY A 88 -12.72 -33.84 12.35
C GLY A 88 -12.98 -32.32 12.38
N LYS A 89 -12.72 -31.67 13.52
CA LYS A 89 -12.84 -30.21 13.64
C LYS A 89 -11.59 -29.46 13.19
N LEU A 90 -10.44 -30.11 13.11
CA LEU A 90 -9.21 -29.46 12.66
C LEU A 90 -9.25 -29.31 11.13
N GLY A 91 -9.16 -28.08 10.66
CA GLY A 91 -8.93 -27.75 9.25
C GLY A 91 -7.49 -27.29 9.04
N VAL A 92 -6.89 -27.76 7.96
CA VAL A 92 -5.54 -27.36 7.53
C VAL A 92 -5.61 -26.97 6.07
N GLY A 93 -5.36 -25.70 5.77
CA GLY A 93 -5.14 -25.21 4.42
C GLY A 93 -3.64 -25.24 4.12
N LEU A 94 -3.25 -25.78 2.98
CA LEU A 94 -1.88 -25.74 2.49
C LEU A 94 -1.79 -24.83 1.27
N ASP A 95 -0.62 -24.20 1.06
CA ASP A 95 -0.24 -23.57 -0.20
C ASP A 95 1.00 -24.25 -0.75
N LEU A 96 0.82 -24.95 -1.87
CA LEU A 96 1.85 -25.71 -2.54
C LEU A 96 2.13 -25.03 -3.88
N ALA A 97 2.97 -24.01 -3.84
CA ALA A 97 3.37 -23.23 -5.01
C ALA A 97 4.68 -23.73 -5.62
N LEU A 98 4.70 -23.82 -6.95
CA LEU A 98 5.88 -24.03 -7.77
C LEU A 98 6.20 -22.71 -8.49
N TYR A 99 7.46 -22.30 -8.43
CA TYR A 99 7.95 -21.08 -9.08
C TYR A 99 8.94 -21.48 -10.17
N ILE A 100 8.69 -21.01 -11.39
CA ILE A 100 9.45 -21.35 -12.59
C ILE A 100 10.00 -20.06 -13.19
N ASP A 101 11.31 -19.94 -13.33
CA ASP A 101 11.93 -18.76 -13.93
C ASP A 101 11.82 -18.74 -15.47
N SER A 102 12.29 -17.65 -16.09
CA SER A 102 12.33 -17.47 -17.54
C SER A 102 13.16 -18.52 -18.28
N ASP A 103 14.13 -19.14 -17.60
CA ASP A 103 15.00 -20.18 -18.17
C ASP A 103 14.40 -21.59 -17.98
N GLY A 104 13.27 -21.70 -17.28
CA GLY A 104 12.58 -22.96 -16.99
C GLY A 104 13.06 -23.69 -15.74
N ASN A 105 13.92 -23.07 -14.93
CA ASN A 105 14.37 -23.64 -13.66
C ASN A 105 13.30 -23.47 -12.57
N ILE A 106 13.16 -24.48 -11.71
CA ILE A 106 12.26 -24.44 -10.56
C ILE A 106 13.04 -23.87 -9.36
N LEU A 107 12.40 -23.00 -8.59
CA LEU A 107 12.96 -22.54 -7.32
C LEU A 107 12.97 -23.70 -6.30
N GLU A 108 14.15 -24.25 -6.02
CA GLU A 108 14.32 -25.45 -5.17
C GLU A 108 14.29 -25.16 -3.65
N ASP A 109 14.53 -23.91 -3.24
CA ASP A 109 15.00 -23.56 -1.89
C ASP A 109 13.92 -23.50 -0.79
N ASN A 110 12.74 -24.07 -1.02
CA ASN A 110 11.55 -23.84 -0.18
C ASN A 110 11.09 -25.07 0.64
N TRP A 111 11.94 -26.06 0.91
CA TRP A 111 11.54 -27.34 1.52
C TRP A 111 12.55 -27.97 2.51
N ASN A 112 13.66 -27.32 2.79
CA ASN A 112 14.79 -27.95 3.49
C ASN A 112 14.79 -27.68 5.00
N SER A 113 14.05 -26.68 5.46
CA SER A 113 13.94 -26.29 6.86
C SER A 113 12.53 -26.51 7.43
N LEU A 114 12.41 -26.58 8.76
CA LEU A 114 11.10 -26.61 9.42
C LEU A 114 10.29 -25.34 9.14
N ASP A 115 10.97 -24.20 9.03
CA ASP A 115 10.34 -22.92 8.72
C ASP A 115 9.78 -22.94 7.30
N ASP A 116 10.51 -23.51 6.33
CA ASP A 116 10.06 -23.62 4.94
C ASP A 116 8.81 -24.49 4.81
N VAL A 117 8.69 -25.53 5.64
CA VAL A 117 7.51 -26.41 5.68
C VAL A 117 6.34 -25.72 6.36
N LEU A 118 6.58 -24.98 7.45
CA LEU A 118 5.55 -24.15 8.10
C LEU A 118 5.05 -23.03 7.17
N ASP A 119 5.87 -22.58 6.22
CA ASP A 119 5.47 -21.64 5.18
C ASP A 119 4.45 -22.16 4.18
N LYS A 120 4.31 -23.48 4.09
CA LYS A 120 3.27 -24.12 3.28
C LYS A 120 1.93 -24.22 4.01
N ILE A 121 1.87 -23.91 5.30
CA ILE A 121 0.60 -23.85 6.03
C ILE A 121 -0.04 -22.49 5.72
N TYR A 122 -1.09 -22.55 4.90
CA TYR A 122 -1.88 -21.38 4.50
C TYR A 122 -2.81 -20.93 5.62
N PHE A 123 -3.50 -21.87 6.28
CA PHE A 123 -4.22 -21.60 7.52
C PHE A 123 -4.38 -22.87 8.37
N LEU A 124 -4.64 -22.66 9.65
CA LEU A 124 -5.20 -23.66 10.56
C LEU A 124 -6.58 -23.19 11.03
N SER A 125 -7.52 -24.12 11.17
CA SER A 125 -8.85 -23.81 11.71
C SER A 125 -9.35 -24.87 12.66
N TRP A 126 -10.28 -24.47 13.52
CA TRP A 126 -11.01 -25.38 14.39
C TRP A 126 -12.51 -25.14 14.29
N GLY A 127 -13.25 -26.17 13.88
CA GLY A 127 -14.69 -26.15 13.60
C GLY A 127 -15.01 -25.92 12.12
N PHE A 128 -16.30 -25.86 11.82
CA PHE A 128 -16.85 -25.46 10.52
C PHE A 128 -17.58 -24.11 10.62
N MET A 129 -17.82 -23.41 9.51
CA MET A 129 -18.55 -22.13 9.54
C MET A 129 -19.95 -22.25 10.15
N GLU A 130 -20.56 -23.43 10.09
CA GLU A 130 -21.88 -23.76 10.62
C GLU A 130 -21.85 -24.08 12.12
N ASP A 131 -20.68 -24.43 12.66
CA ASP A 131 -20.51 -24.80 14.06
C ASP A 131 -20.81 -23.62 15.00
N PRO A 132 -21.22 -23.89 16.26
CA PRO A 132 -21.35 -22.85 17.28
C PRO A 132 -20.04 -22.12 17.60
N PHE A 133 -18.90 -22.71 17.27
CA PHE A 133 -17.58 -22.08 17.42
C PHE A 133 -16.72 -22.46 16.23
N TYR A 134 -16.14 -21.45 15.59
CA TYR A 134 -15.17 -21.57 14.52
C TYR A 134 -14.06 -20.56 14.73
N VAL A 135 -12.81 -21.00 14.59
CA VAL A 135 -11.65 -20.10 14.54
C VAL A 135 -10.76 -20.50 13.38
N ARG A 136 -10.19 -19.52 12.71
CA ARG A 136 -9.15 -19.68 11.70
C ARG A 136 -7.97 -18.77 12.04
N LEU A 137 -6.76 -19.28 11.87
CA LEU A 137 -5.48 -18.58 12.01
C LEU A 137 -4.70 -18.72 10.69
N GLY A 138 -4.08 -17.65 10.19
CA GLY A 138 -3.36 -17.61 8.91
C GLY A 138 -4.10 -16.79 7.86
N GLY A 139 -4.24 -17.34 6.66
CA GLY A 139 -4.85 -16.66 5.52
C GLY A 139 -6.37 -16.48 5.63
N LEU A 140 -6.81 -15.25 5.40
CA LEU A 140 -8.20 -14.81 5.34
C LEU A 140 -8.56 -14.52 3.88
N ASP A 141 -9.47 -15.29 3.29
CA ASP A 141 -9.74 -15.22 1.84
C ASP A 141 -10.87 -14.25 1.47
N GLN A 142 -11.91 -14.16 2.32
CA GLN A 142 -13.15 -13.47 1.96
C GLN A 142 -13.94 -13.04 3.19
N VAL A 143 -13.32 -12.27 4.08
CA VAL A 143 -14.02 -11.73 5.24
C VAL A 143 -15.05 -10.72 4.76
N THR A 144 -16.31 -10.98 5.08
CA THR A 144 -17.43 -10.10 4.76
C THR A 144 -18.27 -9.90 6.01
N MET A 145 -18.59 -8.65 6.34
CA MET A 145 -19.41 -8.28 7.49
C MET A 145 -20.55 -7.35 7.08
N ALA A 146 -21.66 -7.42 7.82
CA ALA A 146 -22.87 -6.65 7.54
C ALA A 146 -23.34 -6.76 6.08
N ASN A 147 -23.33 -7.97 5.51
CA ASN A 147 -23.69 -8.22 4.11
C ASN A 147 -22.87 -7.40 3.09
N GLY A 148 -21.64 -7.03 3.44
CA GLY A 148 -20.76 -6.23 2.57
C GLY A 148 -20.88 -4.72 2.76
N LEU A 149 -21.80 -4.23 3.62
CA LEU A 149 -22.00 -2.80 3.85
C LEU A 149 -20.82 -2.15 4.59
N VAL A 150 -20.14 -2.91 5.45
CA VAL A 150 -19.02 -2.39 6.25
C VAL A 150 -17.69 -2.93 5.73
N VAL A 151 -17.62 -4.25 5.49
CA VAL A 151 -16.47 -4.91 4.86
C VAL A 151 -17.00 -5.96 3.90
N SER A 152 -16.48 -5.95 2.67
CA SER A 152 -16.87 -6.89 1.61
C SER A 152 -15.62 -7.53 1.01
N GLY A 153 -15.53 -8.87 1.08
CA GLY A 153 -14.48 -9.63 0.42
C GLY A 153 -13.06 -9.29 0.85
N TYR A 154 -12.85 -8.86 2.09
CA TYR A 154 -11.51 -8.56 2.60
C TYR A 154 -10.63 -9.81 2.62
N THR A 155 -9.36 -9.64 2.22
CA THR A 155 -8.32 -10.66 2.30
C THR A 155 -7.01 -10.05 2.80
N ASN A 156 -6.30 -10.78 3.65
CA ASN A 156 -4.92 -10.45 4.04
C ASN A 156 -3.88 -11.19 3.16
N MET A 157 -4.32 -11.80 2.05
CA MET A 157 -3.48 -12.66 1.21
C MET A 157 -3.20 -12.05 -0.16
N LEU A 158 -3.40 -10.74 -0.31
CA LEU A 158 -3.19 -10.04 -1.59
C LEU A 158 -1.71 -10.01 -1.99
N GLU A 159 -0.82 -9.84 -1.02
CA GLU A 159 0.64 -9.79 -1.19
C GLU A 159 1.30 -11.16 -0.98
N TYR A 160 0.51 -12.19 -0.68
CA TYR A 160 1.03 -13.55 -0.52
C TYR A 160 1.45 -14.10 -1.89
N PRO A 161 2.62 -14.75 -2.02
CA PRO A 161 3.48 -15.31 -0.97
C PRO A 161 4.57 -14.39 -0.42
N GLU A 162 4.76 -13.20 -1.01
CA GLU A 162 5.87 -12.30 -0.69
C GLU A 162 5.77 -11.76 0.74
N VAL A 163 4.56 -11.37 1.15
CA VAL A 163 4.26 -10.97 2.53
C VAL A 163 3.30 -11.98 3.14
N LYS A 164 3.76 -12.69 4.18
CA LYS A 164 2.95 -13.66 4.91
C LYS A 164 2.33 -13.02 6.15
N ARG A 165 1.09 -12.58 6.00
CA ARG A 165 0.28 -12.02 7.09
C ARG A 165 -0.36 -13.13 7.93
N LEU A 166 -0.38 -12.98 9.26
CA LEU A 166 -0.99 -13.93 10.18
C LEU A 166 -2.33 -13.37 10.66
N GLY A 167 -3.42 -13.66 9.95
CA GLY A 167 -4.74 -13.19 10.33
C GLY A 167 -5.48 -14.15 11.27
N THR A 168 -6.52 -13.65 11.94
CA THR A 168 -7.48 -14.47 12.67
C THR A 168 -8.90 -14.12 12.27
N TYR A 169 -9.72 -15.14 12.08
CA TYR A 169 -11.16 -15.01 12.04
C TYR A 169 -11.80 -15.88 13.12
N LEU A 170 -12.74 -15.30 13.87
CA LEU A 170 -13.46 -15.95 14.96
C LEU A 170 -14.96 -15.86 14.71
N LYS A 171 -15.67 -16.96 14.95
CA LYS A 171 -17.12 -17.00 14.98
C LYS A 171 -17.58 -17.80 16.19
N PHE A 172 -18.56 -17.27 16.89
CA PHE A 172 -19.16 -17.87 18.05
C PHE A 172 -20.68 -17.67 18.01
N ARG A 173 -21.45 -18.68 18.39
CA ARG A 173 -22.91 -18.62 18.47
C ARG A 173 -23.38 -19.35 19.72
N ASN A 174 -24.07 -18.63 20.60
CA ASN A 174 -24.72 -19.19 21.77
C ASN A 174 -26.22 -18.90 21.74
N GLY A 175 -27.01 -19.92 21.40
CA GLY A 175 -28.45 -19.78 21.21
C GLY A 175 -28.77 -18.76 20.12
N LYS A 176 -29.42 -17.65 20.52
CA LYS A 176 -29.83 -16.57 19.60
C LYS A 176 -28.72 -15.58 19.31
N ILE A 177 -27.70 -15.49 20.16
CA ILE A 177 -26.63 -14.49 20.01
C ILE A 177 -25.49 -15.09 19.19
N GLY A 178 -25.04 -14.37 18.16
CA GLY A 178 -23.87 -14.69 17.37
C GLY A 178 -22.85 -13.56 17.43
N PHE A 179 -21.57 -13.91 17.42
CA PHE A 179 -20.44 -13.00 17.29
C PHE A 179 -19.57 -13.48 16.13
N ASN A 180 -19.15 -12.56 15.26
CA ASN A 180 -18.11 -12.78 14.26
C ASN A 180 -17.03 -11.70 14.49
N GLY A 181 -15.76 -12.04 14.37
CA GLY A 181 -14.68 -11.07 14.50
C GLY A 181 -13.48 -11.45 13.66
N PHE A 182 -12.64 -10.49 13.32
CA PHE A 182 -11.36 -10.75 12.69
C PHE A 182 -10.29 -9.73 13.09
N ILE A 183 -9.04 -10.15 12.96
CA ILE A 183 -7.85 -9.32 12.98
C ILE A 183 -7.08 -9.68 11.71
N SER A 184 -6.67 -8.67 10.95
CA SER A 184 -6.01 -8.80 9.65
C SER A 184 -4.64 -9.45 9.74
N ASP A 185 -3.81 -8.96 10.66
CA ASP A 185 -2.45 -9.42 10.83
C ASP A 185 -1.98 -9.25 12.29
N TRP A 186 -1.57 -10.35 12.91
CA TRP A 186 -0.95 -10.33 14.24
C TRP A 186 0.51 -9.92 14.22
N ASN A 187 1.17 -10.01 13.06
CA ASN A 187 2.59 -9.64 12.94
C ASN A 187 2.81 -8.15 13.21
N GLU A 188 1.79 -7.31 12.99
CA GLU A 188 1.82 -5.86 13.24
C GLU A 188 1.95 -5.53 14.75
N LEU A 189 1.55 -6.43 15.65
CA LEU A 189 1.77 -6.23 17.10
C LEU A 189 3.23 -6.35 17.53
N GLY A 190 4.11 -6.86 16.67
CA GLY A 190 5.54 -7.04 16.95
C GLY A 190 6.43 -5.85 16.54
N GLY A 191 5.87 -4.86 15.82
CA GLY A 191 6.59 -3.68 15.35
C GLY A 191 6.62 -2.55 16.37
N GLU A 192 7.02 -1.36 15.92
CA GLU A 192 7.14 -0.16 16.77
C GLU A 192 5.80 0.25 17.39
N THR A 193 4.70 -0.05 16.69
CA THR A 193 3.39 0.53 16.94
C THR A 193 2.52 -0.30 17.88
N MET A 194 2.90 -1.54 18.20
CA MET A 194 2.19 -2.51 19.06
C MET A 194 0.66 -2.55 18.89
N THR A 195 0.14 -2.13 17.74
CA THR A 195 -1.29 -2.01 17.45
C THR A 195 -1.62 -2.80 16.19
N PRO A 196 -2.76 -3.51 16.15
CA PRO A 196 -3.17 -4.19 14.93
C PRO A 196 -3.69 -3.14 13.95
N GLY A 197 -3.44 -3.29 12.66
CA GLY A 197 -3.99 -2.44 11.61
C GLY A 197 -5.51 -2.62 11.53
N LEU A 198 -5.96 -3.52 10.67
CA LEU A 198 -7.39 -3.74 10.46
C LEU A 198 -7.97 -4.83 11.39
N LEU A 199 -9.02 -4.48 12.12
CA LEU A 199 -9.80 -5.42 12.94
C LEU A 199 -11.30 -5.16 12.87
N GLY A 200 -12.08 -6.18 13.18
CA GLY A 200 -13.53 -6.11 13.02
C GLY A 200 -14.31 -7.02 13.95
N GLY A 201 -15.53 -6.61 14.28
CA GLY A 201 -16.46 -7.36 15.09
C GLY A 201 -17.91 -7.13 14.66
N ARG A 202 -18.72 -8.19 14.73
CA ARG A 202 -20.17 -8.16 14.53
C ARG A 202 -20.86 -8.97 15.60
N VAL A 203 -21.80 -8.34 16.32
CA VAL A 203 -22.75 -9.02 17.20
C VAL A 203 -24.08 -9.16 16.47
N SER A 204 -24.75 -10.29 16.63
CA SER A 204 -26.03 -10.55 15.99
C SER A 204 -27.02 -11.25 16.92
N TYR A 205 -28.30 -10.96 16.72
CA TYR A 205 -29.41 -11.63 17.37
C TYR A 205 -30.29 -12.33 16.32
N ASN A 206 -30.36 -13.65 16.43
CA ASN A 206 -31.05 -14.55 15.51
C ASN A 206 -32.33 -15.05 16.19
N THR A 207 -33.49 -14.68 15.64
CA THR A 207 -34.80 -15.11 16.14
C THR A 207 -35.59 -15.85 15.06
N LYS A 208 -36.52 -16.70 15.47
CA LYS A 208 -37.42 -17.43 14.58
C LYS A 208 -38.84 -17.25 15.12
N LEU A 209 -39.54 -16.22 14.65
CA LEU A 209 -40.93 -15.98 15.02
C LEU A 209 -41.87 -16.61 13.98
N ILE A 210 -41.96 -15.97 12.81
CA ILE A 210 -42.67 -16.49 11.62
C ILE A 210 -41.65 -16.74 10.50
N LEU A 211 -40.66 -15.85 10.38
CA LEU A 211 -39.48 -15.99 9.52
C LEU A 211 -38.22 -16.03 10.41
N PRO A 212 -37.12 -16.67 9.95
CA PRO A 212 -35.82 -16.48 10.57
C PRO A 212 -35.38 -15.03 10.33
N ILE A 213 -35.07 -14.28 11.39
CA ILE A 213 -34.57 -12.91 11.28
C ILE A 213 -33.26 -12.82 12.05
N SER A 214 -32.23 -12.26 11.41
CA SER A 214 -30.95 -11.91 12.03
C SER A 214 -30.80 -10.40 12.03
N VAL A 215 -30.63 -9.80 13.20
CA VAL A 215 -30.28 -8.38 13.34
C VAL A 215 -28.82 -8.31 13.78
N GLY A 216 -28.01 -7.51 13.10
CA GLY A 216 -26.58 -7.38 13.36
C GLY A 216 -26.14 -5.94 13.61
N LEU A 217 -25.15 -5.79 14.47
CA LEU A 217 -24.37 -4.56 14.65
C LEU A 217 -22.90 -4.90 14.44
N SER A 218 -22.23 -4.14 13.59
CA SER A 218 -20.83 -4.34 13.21
C SER A 218 -20.02 -3.08 13.47
N ILE A 219 -18.77 -3.26 13.89
CA ILE A 219 -17.76 -2.23 13.99
C ILE A 219 -16.47 -2.77 13.37
N ILE A 220 -15.85 -1.96 12.53
CA ILE A 220 -14.55 -2.22 11.91
C ILE A 220 -13.67 -1.02 12.24
N SER A 221 -12.40 -1.27 12.52
CA SER A 221 -11.43 -0.26 12.85
C SER A 221 -10.12 -0.57 12.18
N ASP A 222 -9.54 0.44 11.56
CA ASP A 222 -8.13 0.50 11.23
C ASP A 222 -7.44 1.34 12.30
N VAL A 223 -6.75 0.66 13.22
CA VAL A 223 -6.07 1.30 14.35
C VAL A 223 -4.67 1.77 13.96
N ASN A 224 -4.09 1.18 12.92
CA ASN A 224 -2.82 1.60 12.34
C ASN A 224 -2.94 1.77 10.81
N PRO A 225 -3.59 2.85 10.34
CA PRO A 225 -3.73 3.12 8.90
C PRO A 225 -2.43 3.51 8.20
N TYR A 226 -1.33 3.64 8.96
CA TYR A 226 -0.01 4.04 8.48
C TYR A 226 1.00 2.91 8.56
N ASN A 227 0.54 1.67 8.81
CA ASN A 227 1.37 0.47 8.85
C ASN A 227 2.26 0.29 7.62
N ALA A 228 1.89 0.85 6.47
CA ALA A 228 2.72 0.89 5.27
C ALA A 228 4.06 1.61 5.49
N PHE A 229 4.11 2.55 6.44
CA PHE A 229 5.27 3.37 6.79
C PHE A 229 6.07 2.83 7.99
N ASP A 230 5.61 1.77 8.67
CA ASP A 230 6.24 1.29 9.91
C ASP A 230 7.61 0.63 9.70
N ARG A 231 8.01 0.37 8.46
CA ARG A 231 9.32 -0.20 8.16
C ARG A 231 10.36 0.91 8.14
N ASP A 232 11.30 0.85 9.07
CA ASP A 232 12.49 1.70 9.19
C ASP A 232 13.67 0.78 9.52
N ARG A 233 14.56 0.54 8.55
CA ARG A 233 15.61 -0.47 8.64
C ARG A 233 16.85 0.02 9.37
N ASP A 234 17.17 1.30 9.26
CA ASP A 234 18.36 1.88 9.88
C ASP A 234 18.06 2.61 11.19
N GLY A 235 16.79 2.85 11.49
CA GLY A 235 16.27 3.32 12.78
C GLY A 235 16.42 4.82 12.97
N ASP A 236 16.41 5.62 11.90
CA ASP A 236 16.54 7.07 11.96
C ASP A 236 15.20 7.81 12.16
N GLY A 237 14.09 7.08 12.14
CA GLY A 237 12.73 7.55 12.36
C GLY A 237 11.95 7.85 11.07
N TYR A 238 12.55 7.66 9.90
CA TYR A 238 11.88 7.76 8.59
C TYR A 238 11.61 6.36 8.03
N SER A 239 10.46 6.21 7.37
CA SER A 239 10.11 4.94 6.76
C SER A 239 11.02 4.63 5.56
N ASP A 240 11.41 3.36 5.36
CA ASP A 240 12.06 2.84 4.13
C ASP A 240 11.35 3.31 2.83
N LEU A 241 10.05 3.63 2.87
CA LEU A 241 9.28 4.14 1.71
C LEU A 241 9.49 5.63 1.42
N MET A 242 9.88 6.40 2.43
CA MET A 242 10.04 7.85 2.40
C MET A 242 11.50 8.27 2.57
N ASP A 243 12.35 7.35 3.03
CA ASP A 243 13.77 7.50 3.21
C ASP A 243 14.50 7.21 1.88
N MET A 244 15.30 8.19 1.43
CA MET A 244 16.11 8.09 0.22
C MET A 244 17.42 7.31 0.45
N PHE A 245 17.80 7.09 1.71
CA PHE A 245 18.96 6.33 2.14
C PHE A 245 18.59 5.31 3.24
N PRO A 246 17.71 4.32 2.96
CA PRO A 246 17.12 3.39 3.95
C PRO A 246 18.09 2.38 4.60
N ASP A 247 19.39 2.58 4.43
CA ASP A 247 20.45 1.77 5.02
C ASP A 247 21.53 2.69 5.72
N ASP A 248 21.31 4.00 5.82
CA ASP A 248 22.23 5.01 6.41
C ASP A 248 21.51 5.90 7.44
N SER A 249 21.52 5.47 8.71
CA SER A 249 20.81 6.13 9.81
C SER A 249 21.19 7.59 10.11
N GLU A 250 22.22 8.13 9.44
CA GLU A 250 22.63 9.53 9.59
C GLU A 250 21.91 10.48 8.62
N THR A 251 21.15 9.95 7.66
CA THR A 251 20.54 10.76 6.61
C THR A 251 19.34 10.10 5.95
N TYR A 252 18.35 10.91 5.56
CA TYR A 252 17.10 10.41 4.96
C TYR A 252 16.66 11.11 3.68
N ARG A 253 17.30 12.24 3.34
CA ARG A 253 16.82 13.19 2.32
C ARG A 253 17.87 13.49 1.25
N ASP A 254 17.45 13.47 -0.01
CA ASP A 254 18.20 13.86 -1.21
C ASP A 254 17.25 14.61 -2.16
N THR A 255 17.17 15.93 -2.00
CA THR A 255 16.12 16.76 -2.58
C THR A 255 16.20 16.84 -4.11
N ASP A 256 17.38 16.72 -4.71
CA ASP A 256 17.57 16.76 -6.17
C ASP A 256 17.78 15.38 -6.82
N GLY A 257 17.95 14.34 -6.00
CA GLY A 257 18.08 12.95 -6.43
C GLY A 257 19.43 12.63 -7.05
N ASP A 258 20.48 13.40 -6.74
CA ASP A 258 21.83 13.19 -7.29
C ASP A 258 22.63 12.09 -6.57
N GLY A 259 22.09 11.56 -5.46
CA GLY A 259 22.68 10.51 -4.63
C GLY A 259 23.57 11.04 -3.50
N LEU A 260 23.71 12.35 -3.35
CA LEU A 260 24.31 13.00 -2.18
C LEU A 260 23.19 13.46 -1.25
N PRO A 261 23.25 13.12 0.05
CA PRO A 261 22.22 13.58 0.96
C PRO A 261 22.32 15.08 1.22
N ASP A 262 21.18 15.72 1.44
CA ASP A 262 21.06 17.17 1.72
C ASP A 262 21.97 17.65 2.87
N SER A 263 22.22 16.79 3.85
CA SER A 263 23.09 17.08 5.00
C SER A 263 24.57 17.23 4.62
N ARG A 264 24.97 16.65 3.48
CA ARG A 264 26.34 16.63 2.95
C ARG A 264 26.44 17.30 1.58
N ASP A 265 25.32 17.72 1.00
CA ASP A 265 25.26 18.39 -0.29
C ASP A 265 25.35 19.93 -0.15
N VAL A 266 26.17 20.52 -1.01
CA VAL A 266 26.38 21.97 -1.11
C VAL A 266 25.33 22.67 -1.98
N ASP A 267 24.61 21.91 -2.80
CA ASP A 267 23.48 22.38 -3.63
C ASP A 267 22.27 21.42 -3.52
N PRO A 268 21.68 21.20 -2.31
CA PRO A 268 20.63 20.19 -2.11
C PRO A 268 19.43 20.27 -3.06
N ALA A 269 19.18 21.44 -3.66
CA ALA A 269 18.04 21.63 -4.56
C ALA A 269 18.39 21.36 -6.04
N GLY A 270 19.65 21.06 -6.36
CA GLY A 270 20.13 20.84 -7.73
C GLY A 270 19.89 22.01 -8.66
N THR A 271 19.72 23.22 -8.11
CA THR A 271 19.37 24.40 -8.91
C THR A 271 20.60 25.04 -9.54
N GLY A 272 21.80 24.53 -9.27
CA GLY A 272 23.03 25.17 -9.65
C GLY A 272 23.25 26.44 -8.81
N GLY A 273 22.88 26.43 -7.53
CA GLY A 273 23.07 27.54 -6.59
C GLY A 273 24.13 27.22 -5.52
N TRP A 274 24.79 28.25 -4.98
CA TRP A 274 25.72 28.08 -3.85
C TRP A 274 25.16 28.82 -2.65
N TYR A 275 25.05 28.13 -1.52
CA TYR A 275 24.59 28.71 -0.27
C TYR A 275 25.66 29.61 0.38
N TYR A 276 25.26 30.75 0.94
CA TYR A 276 26.13 31.64 1.71
C TYR A 276 25.76 31.56 3.20
N ASP A 277 26.73 31.19 4.05
CA ASP A 277 26.60 31.27 5.52
C ASP A 277 26.94 32.70 6.00
N PRO A 278 25.97 33.47 6.55
CA PRO A 278 26.21 34.80 7.08
C PRO A 278 27.21 34.87 8.25
N SER A 279 27.49 33.75 8.92
CA SER A 279 28.43 33.68 10.04
C SER A 279 29.90 33.91 9.62
N LEU A 280 30.21 33.75 8.34
CA LEU A 280 31.56 33.88 7.78
C LEU A 280 31.99 35.34 7.54
N ASN A 281 31.11 36.31 7.78
CA ASN A 281 31.39 37.75 7.82
C ASN A 281 32.12 38.27 6.55
N MET A 282 31.82 37.68 5.39
CA MET A 282 32.46 38.05 4.13
C MET A 282 32.00 39.42 3.64
N THR A 283 32.91 40.11 2.98
CA THR A 283 32.61 41.37 2.29
C THR A 283 31.83 41.12 1.00
N LEU A 284 31.05 42.11 0.56
CA LEU A 284 30.31 42.05 -0.70
C LEU A 284 31.21 41.75 -1.91
N SER A 285 32.47 42.19 -1.88
CA SER A 285 33.46 41.87 -2.92
C SER A 285 33.85 40.39 -2.96
N GLU A 286 33.95 39.74 -1.81
CA GLU A 286 34.29 38.31 -1.71
C GLU A 286 33.11 37.46 -2.18
N ILE A 287 31.89 37.84 -1.80
CA ILE A 287 30.65 37.21 -2.27
C ILE A 287 30.55 37.28 -3.79
N ASN A 288 30.77 38.46 -4.39
CA ASN A 288 30.72 38.63 -5.84
C ASN A 288 31.83 37.85 -6.59
N ALA A 289 32.99 37.66 -5.96
CA ALA A 289 34.08 36.88 -6.54
C ALA A 289 33.75 35.37 -6.53
N LEU A 290 33.16 34.88 -5.44
CA LEU A 290 32.69 33.51 -5.31
C LEU A 290 31.54 33.22 -6.30
N ASP A 291 30.53 34.08 -6.37
CA ASP A 291 29.41 33.96 -7.34
C ASP A 291 29.92 33.84 -8.79
N LYS A 292 30.93 34.65 -9.16
CA LYS A 292 31.55 34.57 -10.50
C LYS A 292 32.33 33.28 -10.72
N TYR A 293 33.08 32.81 -9.72
CA TYR A 293 33.81 31.55 -9.79
C TYR A 293 32.86 30.38 -9.97
N PHE A 294 31.77 30.39 -9.24
CA PHE A 294 30.75 29.35 -9.24
C PHE A 294 29.91 29.31 -10.52
N LYS A 295 29.56 30.47 -11.08
CA LYS A 295 29.02 30.56 -12.45
C LYS A 295 29.95 29.98 -13.52
N SER A 296 31.27 30.05 -13.31
CA SER A 296 32.23 29.44 -14.23
C SER A 296 32.24 27.90 -14.20
N LEU A 297 31.73 27.30 -13.12
CA LEU A 297 31.59 25.86 -12.96
C LEU A 297 30.22 25.33 -13.43
N GLY A 298 29.33 26.20 -13.92
CA GLY A 298 28.01 25.81 -14.46
C GLY A 298 26.82 26.11 -13.53
N TYR A 299 27.05 26.71 -12.37
CA TYR A 299 26.04 27.02 -11.37
C TYR A 299 25.46 28.42 -11.62
N THR A 300 24.25 28.49 -12.19
CA THR A 300 23.70 29.74 -12.74
C THR A 300 22.70 30.45 -11.84
N ASN A 301 22.21 29.81 -10.79
CA ASN A 301 21.21 30.37 -9.89
C ASN A 301 21.87 30.89 -8.60
N GLY A 302 21.34 31.98 -8.04
CA GLY A 302 21.88 32.57 -6.80
C GLY A 302 21.61 31.69 -5.57
N PRO A 303 22.03 32.11 -4.37
CA PRO A 303 21.65 31.42 -3.14
C PRO A 303 20.12 31.46 -2.99
N ASP A 304 19.44 30.34 -3.24
CA ASP A 304 18.00 30.23 -3.04
C ASP A 304 17.69 30.06 -1.55
N SER A 305 16.61 30.73 -1.14
CA SER A 305 15.98 30.48 0.16
C SER A 305 15.31 29.11 0.13
N THR A 306 15.69 28.25 1.07
CA THR A 306 15.31 26.84 1.28
C THR A 306 13.82 26.57 1.57
N SER A 307 12.88 27.38 1.07
CA SER A 307 11.49 27.38 1.56
C SER A 307 10.52 26.42 0.87
N THR A 308 11.00 25.43 0.13
CA THR A 308 10.14 24.35 -0.41
C THR A 308 10.84 22.99 -0.35
N LEU A 309 11.56 22.75 0.73
CA LEU A 309 11.89 21.39 1.14
C LEU A 309 10.60 20.74 1.63
N MET A 310 10.15 19.66 0.99
CA MET A 310 9.06 18.85 1.53
C MET A 310 9.53 18.33 2.88
N ASP A 311 8.94 18.81 3.96
CA ASP A 311 9.12 18.17 5.27
C ASP A 311 8.43 16.81 5.22
N ILE A 312 9.25 15.78 5.12
CA ILE A 312 8.83 14.40 5.30
C ILE A 312 8.58 14.23 6.80
N PRO A 313 7.37 13.86 7.24
CA PRO A 313 7.10 13.60 8.65
C PRO A 313 7.80 12.30 9.07
N THR A 314 8.24 12.23 10.34
CA THR A 314 8.73 10.96 10.92
C THR A 314 7.59 9.97 11.09
N ILE A 315 7.90 8.68 11.27
CA ILE A 315 6.89 7.65 11.61
C ILE A 315 6.14 8.04 12.89
N SER A 316 6.84 8.59 13.88
CA SER A 316 6.22 9.07 15.12
C SER A 316 5.28 10.26 14.89
N ASP A 317 5.68 11.24 14.06
CA ASP A 317 4.83 12.40 13.74
C ASP A 317 3.59 12.02 12.94
N LEU A 318 3.73 11.01 12.08
CA LEU A 318 2.57 10.35 11.51
C LEU A 318 1.74 9.81 12.69
N MET A 319 2.21 8.80 13.39
CA MET A 319 1.44 8.08 14.41
C MET A 319 0.75 8.92 15.49
N ASP A 320 1.38 9.99 15.98
CA ASP A 320 0.84 10.82 17.07
C ASP A 320 -0.39 11.64 16.66
N ASP A 321 -0.56 11.94 15.37
CA ASP A 321 -1.61 12.85 14.86
C ASP A 321 -2.76 12.14 14.13
N HIS A 322 -2.90 10.82 14.33
CA HIS A 322 -3.79 10.01 13.51
C HIS A 322 -5.15 9.67 14.14
N PRO A 323 -6.27 9.95 13.46
CA PRO A 323 -7.54 9.40 13.84
C PRO A 323 -7.62 7.93 13.39
N THR A 324 -7.76 7.01 14.34
CA THR A 324 -8.26 5.66 14.07
C THR A 324 -9.46 5.74 13.13
N ILE A 325 -9.38 5.09 11.98
CA ILE A 325 -10.48 5.09 11.01
C ILE A 325 -11.42 3.95 11.41
N TYR A 326 -12.67 4.26 11.70
CA TYR A 326 -13.66 3.25 12.05
C TYR A 326 -14.91 3.38 11.19
N SER A 327 -15.58 2.24 11.01
CA SER A 327 -16.87 2.14 10.34
C SER A 327 -17.82 1.31 11.19
N VAL A 328 -19.05 1.80 11.32
CA VAL A 328 -20.12 1.11 12.05
C VAL A 328 -21.28 0.81 11.11
N GLY A 329 -21.88 -0.36 11.26
CA GLY A 329 -23.02 -0.76 10.43
C GLY A 329 -24.05 -1.55 11.21
N ALA A 330 -25.31 -1.39 10.82
CA ALA A 330 -26.41 -2.21 11.28
C ALA A 330 -27.04 -2.92 10.08
N ASP A 331 -27.35 -4.20 10.23
CA ASP A 331 -27.93 -5.02 9.16
C ASP A 331 -29.09 -5.87 9.68
N VAL A 332 -30.06 -6.14 8.80
CA VAL A 332 -31.15 -7.08 9.04
C VAL A 332 -31.21 -8.05 7.88
N THR A 333 -31.19 -9.34 8.20
CA THR A 333 -31.29 -10.45 7.23
C THR A 333 -32.54 -11.27 7.57
N VAL A 334 -33.32 -11.65 6.55
CA VAL A 334 -34.55 -12.45 6.66
C VAL A 334 -34.44 -13.68 5.77
#